data_AF-A0AAW7YUH5-F1
#
_entry.id   AF-A0AAW7YUH5-F1
#
_cell.length_a   1.000
_cell.length_b   1.000
_cell.length_c   1.000
_cell.angle_alpha   90.00
_cell.angle_beta   90.00
_cell.angle_gamma   90.00
#
_symmetry.space_group_name_H-M   'P 1'
#
loop_
_entity.id
_entity.type
_entity.pdbx_description
1 polymer ?
#
loop_
_entity_poly.entity_id
_entity_poly.type
_entity_poly.pdbx_seq_one_letter_code
_entity_poly.pdbx_strand_id
1 'polypeptide(L)'
;EHGNQLTQSATSEIKQLVGQVDSASEDMRELAQNSKDASKILEVINGIAEQTNLLALNAAIESARAGEHGRGFAVVADEVRNLAKQTRGSTDQIEQMMGELVKGAEKTEGQMRQGRSQASASFE
;
A
#
# COMPACT_ATOMS: atom_id res chain seq x y z
N GLU A 1 -16.53 -31.50 40.57
CA GLU A 1 -16.38 -31.91 39.15
C GLU A 1 -16.71 -30.78 38.17
N HIS A 2 -17.87 -30.11 38.28
CA HIS A 2 -18.23 -28.97 37.42
C HIS A 2 -17.17 -27.85 37.32
N GLY A 3 -16.53 -27.46 38.43
CA GLY A 3 -15.51 -26.41 38.42
C GLY A 3 -14.28 -26.76 37.61
N ASN A 4 -13.83 -28.02 37.65
CA ASN A 4 -12.66 -28.49 36.90
C ASN A 4 -12.95 -28.57 35.39
N GLN A 5 -14.18 -28.97 35.02
CA GLN A 5 -14.62 -28.96 33.62
C GLN A 5 -14.71 -27.53 33.07
N LEU A 6 -15.22 -26.58 33.86
CA LEU A 6 -15.33 -25.18 33.46
C LEU A 6 -13.95 -24.55 33.18
N THR A 7 -12.97 -24.81 34.05
CA THR A 7 -11.58 -24.36 33.85
C THR A 7 -10.91 -25.01 32.64
N GLN A 8 -11.21 -26.29 32.38
CA GLN A 8 -10.64 -27.02 31.25
C GLN A 8 -11.19 -26.52 29.91
N SER A 9 -12.49 -26.22 29.85
CA SER A 9 -13.12 -25.59 28.68
C SER A 9 -12.57 -24.19 28.42
N ALA A 10 -12.48 -23.34 29.46
CA ALA A 10 -11.91 -21.99 29.34
C ALA A 10 -10.48 -22.02 28.79
N THR A 11 -9.64 -22.94 29.31
CA THR A 11 -8.26 -23.11 28.82
C THR A 11 -8.21 -23.50 27.34
N SER A 12 -9.15 -24.34 26.87
CA SER A 12 -9.24 -24.74 25.46
C SER A 12 -9.64 -23.56 24.56
N GLU A 13 -10.61 -22.76 24.99
CA GLU A 13 -11.06 -21.57 24.26
C GLU A 13 -9.95 -20.53 24.13
N ILE A 14 -9.17 -20.28 25.19
CA ILE A 14 -8.01 -19.36 25.09
C ILE A 14 -6.95 -19.87 24.13
N LYS A 15 -6.66 -21.19 24.13
CA LYS A 15 -5.70 -21.75 23.16
C LYS A 15 -6.15 -21.54 21.71
N GLN A 16 -7.45 -21.70 21.45
CA GLN A 16 -8.02 -21.42 20.12
C GLN A 16 -7.92 -19.93 19.78
N LEU A 17 -8.24 -19.05 20.72
CA LEU A 17 -8.11 -17.60 20.55
C LEU A 17 -6.67 -17.19 20.23
N VAL A 18 -5.69 -17.71 20.97
CA VAL A 18 -4.26 -17.46 20.71
C VAL A 18 -3.88 -17.90 19.30
N GLY A 19 -4.34 -19.07 18.85
CA GLY A 19 -4.10 -19.53 17.48
C GLY A 19 -4.73 -18.61 16.41
N GLN A 20 -5.94 -18.11 16.65
CA GLN A 20 -6.60 -17.15 15.76
C GLN A 20 -5.86 -15.81 15.70
N VAL A 21 -5.38 -15.32 16.85
CA VAL A 21 -4.59 -14.08 16.93
C VAL A 21 -3.25 -14.23 16.21
N ASP A 22 -2.62 -15.40 16.27
CA ASP A 22 -1.39 -15.69 15.54
C ASP A 22 -1.61 -15.69 14.02
N SER A 23 -2.67 -16.35 13.55
CA SER A 23 -3.05 -16.33 12.13
C SER A 23 -3.33 -14.91 11.64
N ALA A 24 -4.12 -14.13 12.40
CA ALA A 24 -4.42 -12.75 12.03
C ALA A 24 -3.16 -11.87 12.03
N SER A 25 -2.20 -12.14 12.92
CA SER A 25 -0.91 -11.43 12.93
C SER A 25 -0.08 -11.74 11.68
N GLU A 26 -0.12 -12.98 11.18
CA GLU A 26 0.51 -13.34 9.90
C GLU A 26 -0.16 -12.62 8.72
N ASP A 27 -1.50 -12.60 8.67
CA ASP A 27 -2.24 -11.88 7.63
C ASP A 27 -1.90 -10.38 7.62
N MET A 28 -1.76 -9.74 8.80
CA MET A 28 -1.35 -8.34 8.88
C MET A 28 0.08 -8.10 8.39
N ARG A 29 1.00 -9.04 8.63
CA ARG A 29 2.38 -8.96 8.10
C ARG A 29 2.39 -9.10 6.60
N GLU A 30 1.62 -10.03 6.06
CA GLU A 30 1.48 -10.20 4.61
C GLU A 30 0.88 -8.95 3.97
N LEU A 31 -0.17 -8.36 4.56
CA LEU A 31 -0.75 -7.10 4.09
C LEU A 31 0.29 -5.97 4.06
N ALA A 32 1.07 -5.81 5.14
CA ALA A 32 2.12 -4.80 5.18
C ALA A 32 3.19 -5.02 4.11
N GLN A 33 3.56 -6.27 3.83
CA GLN A 33 4.51 -6.61 2.79
C GLN A 33 3.95 -6.33 1.39
N ASN A 34 2.71 -6.75 1.13
CA ASN A 34 2.03 -6.52 -0.15
C ASN A 34 1.87 -5.02 -0.43
N SER A 35 1.56 -4.19 0.57
CA SER A 35 1.51 -2.74 0.42
C SER A 35 2.89 -2.13 0.14
N LYS A 36 3.97 -2.65 0.72
CA LYS A 36 5.35 -2.23 0.42
C LYS A 36 5.74 -2.59 -1.02
N ASP A 37 5.36 -3.77 -1.49
CA ASP A 37 5.65 -4.20 -2.86
C ASP A 37 4.82 -3.44 -3.90
N ALA A 38 3.56 -3.11 -3.59
CA ALA A 38 2.76 -2.20 -4.39
C ALA A 38 3.39 -0.79 -4.50
N SER A 39 4.00 -0.29 -3.41
CA SER A 39 4.70 1.00 -3.42
C SER A 39 5.88 1.01 -4.39
N LYS A 40 6.64 -0.08 -4.49
CA LYS A 40 7.73 -0.22 -5.49
C LYS A 40 7.21 -0.17 -6.93
N ILE A 41 6.03 -0.73 -7.20
CA ILE A 41 5.40 -0.66 -8.52
C ILE A 41 5.01 0.79 -8.83
N LEU A 42 4.49 1.53 -7.84
CA LEU A 42 4.15 2.94 -8.00
C LEU A 42 5.39 3.80 -8.29
N GLU A 43 6.54 3.52 -7.68
CA GLU A 43 7.82 4.19 -8.02
C GLU A 43 8.17 4.04 -9.51
N VAL A 44 7.99 2.82 -10.07
CA VAL A 44 8.21 2.57 -11.50
C VAL A 44 7.24 3.36 -12.37
N ILE A 45 5.96 3.42 -12.00
CA ILE A 45 4.94 4.19 -12.74
C ILE A 45 5.27 5.69 -12.67
N ASN A 46 5.70 6.19 -11.52
CA ASN A 46 6.16 7.57 -11.33
C ASN A 46 7.35 7.89 -12.25
N GLY A 47 8.31 6.97 -12.37
CA GLY A 47 9.41 7.07 -13.32
C GLY A 47 8.95 7.12 -14.79
N ILE A 48 7.98 6.29 -15.16
CA ILE A 48 7.39 6.30 -16.52
C ILE A 48 6.66 7.63 -16.79
N ALA A 49 5.90 8.14 -15.83
CA ALA A 49 5.22 9.42 -15.94
C ALA A 49 6.21 10.58 -16.11
N GLU A 50 7.33 10.56 -15.37
CA GLU A 50 8.41 11.54 -15.55
C GLU A 50 9.04 11.49 -16.94
N GLN A 51 9.41 10.31 -17.40
CA GLN A 51 9.97 10.12 -18.74
C GLN A 51 8.98 10.57 -19.82
N THR A 52 7.69 10.25 -19.66
CA THR A 52 6.63 10.67 -20.57
C THR A 52 6.49 12.19 -20.60
N ASN A 53 6.54 12.86 -19.44
CA ASN A 53 6.52 14.32 -19.36
C ASN A 53 7.74 14.96 -20.03
N LEU A 54 8.94 14.38 -19.90
CA LEU A 54 10.15 14.85 -20.59
C LEU A 54 10.08 14.64 -22.11
N LEU A 55 9.56 13.50 -22.57
CA LEU A 55 9.33 13.23 -23.99
C LEU A 55 8.33 14.22 -24.59
N ALA A 56 7.23 14.49 -23.88
CA ALA A 56 6.24 15.48 -24.28
C ALA A 56 6.82 16.90 -24.35
N LEU A 57 7.68 17.27 -23.39
CA LEU A 57 8.38 18.55 -23.41
C LEU A 57 9.28 18.68 -24.65
N ASN A 58 10.06 17.65 -24.97
CA ASN A 58 10.91 17.65 -26.16
C ASN A 58 10.07 17.76 -27.45
N ALA A 59 8.93 17.06 -27.52
CA ALA A 59 8.00 17.15 -28.65
C ALA A 59 7.40 18.56 -28.79
N ALA A 60 7.07 19.23 -27.68
CA ALA A 60 6.59 20.60 -27.68
C ALA A 60 7.66 21.59 -28.19
N ILE A 61 8.92 21.41 -27.78
CA ILE A 61 10.05 22.23 -28.25
C ILE A 61 10.25 22.06 -29.77
N GLU A 62 10.26 20.83 -30.25
CA GLU A 62 10.45 20.56 -31.69
C GLU A 62 9.25 21.06 -32.52
N SER A 63 8.04 20.96 -31.97
CA SER A 63 6.82 21.53 -32.60
C SER A 63 6.91 23.05 -32.73
N ALA A 64 7.41 23.74 -31.70
CA ALA A 64 7.65 25.20 -31.75
C ALA A 64 8.71 25.56 -32.82
N ARG A 65 9.75 24.72 -32.96
CA ARG A 65 10.79 24.89 -33.98
C ARG A 65 10.27 24.70 -35.41
N ALA A 66 9.31 23.81 -35.62
CA ALA A 66 8.66 23.57 -36.91
C ALA A 66 7.65 24.67 -37.31
N GLY A 67 7.36 25.64 -36.42
CA GLY A 67 6.46 26.76 -36.69
C GLY A 67 5.03 26.28 -37.02
N GLU A 68 4.46 26.79 -38.12
CA GLU A 68 3.08 26.46 -38.52
C GLU A 68 2.87 24.96 -38.81
N HIS A 69 3.90 24.26 -39.29
CA HIS A 69 3.82 22.81 -39.56
C HIS A 69 3.76 21.97 -38.27
N GLY A 70 4.20 22.52 -37.12
CA GLY A 70 4.21 21.84 -35.82
C GLY A 70 2.96 22.06 -34.97
N ARG A 71 2.01 22.90 -35.39
CA ARG A 71 0.84 23.28 -34.56
C ARG A 71 0.01 22.09 -34.06
N GLY A 72 -0.26 21.11 -34.91
CA GLY A 72 -1.01 19.91 -34.52
C GLY A 72 -0.26 19.04 -33.51
N PHE A 73 1.06 18.91 -33.68
CA PHE A 73 1.92 18.16 -32.76
C PHE A 73 2.09 18.86 -31.41
N ALA A 74 2.08 20.20 -31.38
CA ALA A 74 2.13 20.96 -30.13
C ALA A 74 0.95 20.66 -29.21
N VAL A 75 -0.28 20.58 -29.77
CA VAL A 75 -1.49 20.27 -28.99
C VAL A 75 -1.42 18.87 -28.39
N VAL A 76 -0.95 17.89 -29.17
CA VAL A 76 -0.77 16.52 -28.68
C VAL A 76 0.30 16.45 -27.59
N ALA A 77 1.41 17.17 -27.76
CA ALA A 77 2.48 17.23 -26.78
C ALA A 77 1.99 17.81 -25.43
N ASP A 78 1.20 18.87 -25.47
CA ASP A 78 0.62 19.46 -24.25
C ASP A 78 -0.37 18.51 -23.56
N GLU A 79 -1.18 17.77 -24.32
CA GLU A 79 -2.12 16.79 -23.76
C GLU A 79 -1.38 15.61 -23.10
N VAL A 80 -0.36 15.05 -23.76
CA VAL A 80 0.49 13.99 -23.19
C VAL A 80 1.18 14.48 -21.91
N ARG A 81 1.62 15.74 -21.88
CA ARG A 81 2.23 16.35 -20.71
C ARG A 81 1.24 16.47 -19.54
N ASN A 82 -0.01 16.86 -19.81
CA ASN A 82 -1.06 16.92 -18.81
C ASN A 82 -1.40 15.54 -18.25
N LEU A 83 -1.53 14.53 -19.12
CA LEU A 83 -1.76 13.14 -18.71
C LEU A 83 -0.61 12.64 -17.82
N ALA A 84 0.64 12.88 -18.20
CA ALA A 84 1.80 12.48 -17.40
C ALA A 84 1.79 13.12 -16.00
N LYS A 85 1.40 14.40 -15.88
CA LYS A 85 1.23 15.07 -14.58
C LYS A 85 0.08 14.48 -13.76
N GLN A 86 -1.05 14.16 -14.39
CA GLN A 86 -2.19 13.53 -13.72
C GLN A 86 -1.87 12.12 -13.24
N THR A 87 -1.12 11.35 -14.03
CA THR A 87 -0.62 10.02 -13.64
C THR A 87 0.25 10.15 -12.39
N ARG A 88 1.23 11.06 -12.38
CA ARG A 88 2.09 11.32 -11.21
C ARG A 88 1.28 11.69 -9.97
N GLY A 89 0.33 12.62 -10.11
CA GLY A 89 -0.51 13.03 -8.98
C GLY A 89 -1.33 11.87 -8.41
N SER A 90 -1.85 11.00 -9.28
CA SER A 90 -2.58 9.80 -8.86
C SER A 90 -1.67 8.78 -8.16
N THR A 91 -0.47 8.54 -8.68
CA THR A 91 0.49 7.61 -8.07
C THR A 91 0.96 8.09 -6.71
N ASP A 92 1.21 9.38 -6.53
CA ASP A 92 1.59 9.98 -5.24
C ASP A 92 0.46 9.80 -4.19
N GLN A 93 -0.80 9.97 -4.59
CA GLN A 93 -1.95 9.72 -3.72
C GLN A 93 -2.06 8.25 -3.32
N ILE A 94 -1.83 7.32 -4.26
CA ILE A 94 -1.85 5.88 -3.97
C ILE A 94 -0.69 5.50 -3.05
N GLU A 95 0.49 6.08 -3.25
CA GLU A 95 1.66 5.84 -2.39
C GLU A 95 1.38 6.26 -0.95
N GLN A 96 0.74 7.41 -0.74
CA GLN A 96 0.29 7.82 0.59
C GLN A 96 -0.67 6.79 1.21
N MET A 97 -1.67 6.31 0.45
CA MET A 97 -2.60 5.29 0.92
C MET A 97 -1.89 3.97 1.26
N MET A 98 -0.91 3.54 0.46
CA MET A 98 -0.08 2.36 0.78
C MET A 98 0.69 2.55 2.09
N GLY A 99 1.26 3.73 2.31
CA GLY A 99 1.94 4.06 3.56
C GLY A 99 1.01 4.03 4.78
N GLU A 100 -0.25 4.48 4.63
CA GLU A 100 -1.27 4.38 5.67
C GLU A 100 -1.67 2.92 5.95
N LEU A 101 -1.79 2.08 4.91
CA LEU A 101 -2.06 0.65 5.06
C LEU A 101 -0.94 -0.08 5.82
N VAL A 102 0.33 0.19 5.48
CA VAL A 102 1.48 -0.37 6.20
C VAL A 102 1.43 -0.01 7.68
N LYS A 103 1.22 1.28 7.99
CA LYS A 103 1.12 1.76 9.38
C LYS A 103 -0.06 1.12 10.12
N GLY A 104 -1.22 1.03 9.47
CA GLY A 104 -2.41 0.39 10.03
C GLY A 104 -2.17 -1.09 10.32
N ALA A 105 -1.46 -1.77 9.41
CA ALA A 105 -1.11 -3.17 9.56
C ALA A 105 -0.15 -3.43 10.71
N GLU A 106 0.95 -2.67 10.79
CA GLU A 106 1.93 -2.76 11.87
C GLU A 106 1.30 -2.42 13.24
N LYS A 107 0.41 -1.41 13.30
CA LYS A 107 -0.33 -1.08 14.51
C LYS A 107 -1.23 -2.23 14.98
N THR A 108 -1.96 -2.85 14.05
CA THR A 108 -2.90 -3.94 14.34
C THR A 108 -2.14 -5.19 14.80
N GLU A 109 -1.02 -5.51 14.16
CA GLU A 109 -0.11 -6.59 14.56
C GLU A 109 0.40 -6.40 16.00
N GLY A 110 0.79 -5.17 16.36
CA GLY A 110 1.20 -4.83 17.73
C GLY A 110 0.07 -5.04 18.76
N GLN A 111 -1.16 -4.65 18.43
CA GLN A 111 -2.33 -4.89 19.28
C GLN A 111 -2.64 -6.38 19.44
N MET A 112 -2.50 -7.16 18.36
CA MET A 112 -2.66 -8.62 18.38
C MET A 112 -1.60 -9.29 19.27
N ARG A 113 -0.33 -8.90 19.15
CA ARG A 113 0.74 -9.40 20.04
C ARG A 113 0.46 -9.10 21.51
N GLN A 114 -0.01 -7.90 21.82
CA GLN A 114 -0.38 -7.51 23.18
C GLN A 114 -1.56 -8.37 23.67
N GLY A 115 -2.60 -8.54 22.86
CA GLY A 115 -3.75 -9.39 23.17
C GLY A 115 -3.36 -10.85 23.41
N ARG A 116 -2.47 -11.40 22.58
CA ARG A 116 -1.88 -12.72 22.78
C ARG A 116 -1.17 -12.84 24.12
N SER A 117 -0.28 -11.89 24.43
CA SER A 117 0.48 -11.91 25.69
C SER A 117 -0.45 -11.87 26.92
N GLN A 118 -1.53 -11.08 26.87
CA GLN A 118 -2.52 -11.01 27.95
C GLN A 118 -3.33 -12.30 28.07
N ALA A 119 -3.73 -12.89 26.94
CA ALA A 119 -4.45 -14.16 26.91
C ALA A 119 -3.59 -15.31 27.46
N SER A 120 -2.30 -15.36 27.12
CA SER A 120 -1.37 -16.35 27.66
C SER A 120 -1.11 -16.15 29.16
N ALA A 121 -0.94 -14.91 29.62
CA ALA A 121 -0.68 -14.60 31.03
C ALA A 121 -1.89 -14.81 31.95
N SER A 122 -3.11 -14.83 31.41
CA SER A 122 -4.32 -15.04 32.22
C SER A 122 -4.52 -16.51 32.68
N PHE A 123 -3.67 -17.43 32.20
CA PHE A 123 -3.78 -18.88 32.43
C PHE A 123 -2.48 -19.54 32.92
N GLU A 124 -1.40 -18.77 33.09
CA GLU A 124 -0.28 -19.13 33.98
C GLU A 124 -0.64 -18.84 35.44
#